data_AF-A0A9E1K674-F1
#
_entry.id   AF-A0A9E1K674-F1
#
_cell.length_a   1.000
_cell.length_b   1.000
_cell.length_c   1.000
_cell.angle_alpha   90.00
_cell.angle_beta   90.00
_cell.angle_gamma   90.00
#
_symmetry.space_group_name_H-M   'P 1'
#
loop_
_entity.id
_entity.type
_entity.pdbx_description
1 polymer ?
#
loop_
_entity_poly.entity_id
_entity_poly.type
_entity_poly.pdbx_seq_one_letter_code
_entity_poly.pdbx_strand_id
1 'polypeptide(L)' 'PPRDHTKSDYLETRSDQQLFDAINLGGLAVGRAPCMPAWEHTFEDKTIRSLVNYIRALCDCKAL' A
#
# COMPACT_ATOMS: atom_id res chain seq x y z
N PRO A 1 14.97 -0.11 0.41
CA PRO A 1 14.61 1.33 0.52
C PRO A 1 13.09 1.49 0.36
N PRO A 2 12.48 2.56 0.87
CA PRO A 2 11.11 2.93 0.52
C PRO A 2 10.95 3.05 -1.00
N ARG A 3 9.77 2.74 -1.51
CA ARG A 3 9.48 2.79 -2.94
C ARG A 3 8.93 4.15 -3.33
N ASP A 4 9.23 4.58 -4.55
CA ASP A 4 8.58 5.72 -5.19
C ASP A 4 7.15 5.35 -5.61
N HIS A 5 6.16 5.97 -4.97
CA HIS A 5 4.74 5.72 -5.25
C HIS A 5 4.19 6.52 -6.44
N THR A 6 5.01 7.35 -7.09
CA THR A 6 4.63 8.06 -8.32
C THR A 6 4.87 7.23 -9.59
N LYS A 7 5.49 6.05 -9.47
CA LYS A 7 5.80 5.15 -10.59
C LYS A 7 4.82 3.99 -10.67
N SER A 8 4.08 3.91 -11.77
CA SER A 8 3.03 2.91 -11.99
C SER A 8 3.56 1.50 -12.23
N ASP A 9 4.74 1.32 -12.86
CA ASP A 9 5.34 0.02 -13.25
C ASP A 9 5.23 -1.07 -12.18
N TYR A 10 5.48 -0.69 -10.93
CA TYR A 10 5.23 -1.56 -9.80
C TYR A 10 3.74 -1.51 -9.47
N LEU A 11 3.20 -0.39 -8.99
CA LEU A 11 1.90 -0.32 -8.31
C LEU A 11 0.72 -0.88 -9.13
N GLU A 12 0.75 -0.81 -10.46
CA GLU A 12 -0.27 -1.42 -11.33
C GLU A 12 -0.42 -2.92 -11.16
N THR A 13 0.67 -3.67 -10.91
CA THR A 13 0.60 -5.13 -10.83
C THR A 13 0.13 -5.65 -9.45
N ARG A 14 -0.29 -4.76 -8.56
CA ARG A 14 -0.70 -5.08 -7.19
C ARG A 14 -2.18 -4.76 -7.04
N SER A 15 -2.94 -5.66 -6.42
CA SER A 15 -4.35 -5.40 -6.13
C SER A 15 -4.51 -4.43 -4.96
N ASP A 16 -5.68 -3.82 -4.83
CA ASP A 16 -5.99 -2.96 -3.69
C ASP A 16 -5.90 -3.71 -2.35
N GLN A 17 -6.26 -5.00 -2.33
CA GLN A 17 -6.11 -5.83 -1.14
C GLN A 17 -4.63 -6.03 -0.75
N GLN A 18 -3.75 -6.26 -1.73
CA GLN A 18 -2.31 -6.39 -1.45
C GLN A 18 -1.70 -5.08 -0.90
N LEU A 19 -2.17 -3.93 -1.39
CA LEU A 19 -1.77 -2.63 -0.86
C LEU A 19 -2.35 -2.38 0.53
N PHE A 20 -3.60 -2.75 0.76
CA PHE A 20 -4.24 -2.70 2.07
C PHE A 20 -3.47 -3.54 3.09
N ASP A 21 -3.18 -4.81 2.78
CA ASP A 21 -2.47 -5.73 3.68
C ASP A 21 -1.06 -5.22 4.01
N ALA A 22 -0.36 -4.63 3.04
CA ALA A 22 0.95 -4.05 3.27
C ALA A 22 0.91 -2.87 4.26
N ILE A 23 -0.12 -2.03 4.20
CA ILE A 23 -0.30 -0.91 5.15
C ILE A 23 -0.80 -1.45 6.49
N ASN A 24 -1.78 -2.34 6.49
CA ASN A 24 -2.41 -2.85 7.71
C ASN A 24 -1.44 -3.67 8.54
N LEU A 25 -0.80 -4.68 7.92
CA LEU A 25 0.03 -5.69 8.58
C LEU A 25 1.53 -5.37 8.53
N GLY A 26 1.92 -4.35 7.76
CA GLY A 26 3.31 -3.98 7.55
C GLY A 26 4.04 -4.83 6.51
N GLY A 27 5.26 -4.43 6.18
CA GLY A 27 6.02 -5.01 5.07
C GLY A 27 6.42 -6.47 5.31
N LEU A 28 6.79 -6.84 6.54
CA LEU A 28 7.24 -8.19 6.86
C LEU A 28 6.14 -9.24 6.62
N ALA A 29 4.89 -8.92 6.96
CA ALA A 29 3.73 -9.80 6.81
C ALA A 29 3.42 -10.14 5.33
N VAL A 30 3.78 -9.24 4.41
CA VAL A 30 3.58 -9.43 2.97
C VAL A 30 4.88 -9.79 2.21
N GLY A 31 5.90 -10.27 2.92
CA GLY A 31 7.17 -10.70 2.34
C GLY A 31 8.03 -9.55 1.78
N ARG A 32 7.90 -8.35 2.36
CA ARG A 32 8.64 -7.12 1.99
C ARG A 32 9.50 -6.63 3.16
N ALA A 33 10.12 -5.45 2.98
CA ALA A 33 11.08 -4.92 3.93
C ALA A 33 10.44 -4.64 5.31
N PRO A 34 11.10 -5.02 6.42
CA PRO A 34 10.57 -4.83 7.78
C PRO A 34 10.51 -3.36 8.22
N CYS A 35 11.10 -2.44 7.44
CA CYS A 35 11.06 -1.01 7.73
C CYS A 35 9.70 -0.36 7.45
N MET A 36 8.75 -1.09 6.85
CA MET A 36 7.36 -0.66 6.72
C MET A 36 6.58 -1.24 7.92
N PRO A 37 6.22 -0.43 8.94
CA PRO A 37 5.50 -0.92 10.11
C PRO A 37 4.04 -1.25 9.77
N ALA A 38 3.41 -2.04 10.65
CA ALA A 38 1.96 -2.28 10.64
C ALA A 38 1.22 -1.04 11.16
N TRP A 39 0.08 -0.71 10.55
CA TRP A 39 -0.73 0.46 10.92
C TRP A 39 -2.13 0.09 11.44
N GLU A 40 -2.47 -1.19 11.56
CA GLU A 40 -3.80 -1.67 12.00
C GLU A 40 -4.24 -1.17 13.38
N HIS A 41 -3.31 -0.85 14.27
CA HIS A 41 -3.60 -0.30 15.61
C HIS A 41 -3.61 1.24 15.65
N THR A 42 -3.28 1.89 14.54
CA THR A 42 -3.22 3.36 14.42
C THR A 42 -4.37 3.90 13.56
N PHE A 43 -4.76 3.17 12.52
CA PHE A 43 -5.80 3.58 11.58
C PHE A 43 -6.91 2.55 11.51
N GLU A 44 -8.15 3.03 11.39
CA GLU A 44 -9.28 2.21 11.01
C GLU A 44 -9.16 1.74 9.54
N ASP A 45 -9.75 0.59 9.21
CA ASP A 45 -9.80 0.02 7.85
C ASP A 45 -10.23 1.04 6.78
N LYS A 46 -11.20 1.91 7.10
CA LYS A 46 -11.69 2.94 6.17
C LYS A 46 -10.60 3.94 5.78
N THR A 47 -9.73 4.28 6.73
CA THR A 47 -8.61 5.19 6.52
C THR A 47 -7.54 4.50 5.69
N ILE A 48 -7.23 3.24 5.97
CA ILE A 48 -6.27 2.45 5.17
C ILE A 48 -6.76 2.31 3.73
N ARG A 49 -8.04 2.02 3.49
CA ARG A 49 -8.63 2.01 2.14
C ARG A 49 -8.52 3.36 1.45
N SER A 50 -8.69 4.46 2.19
CA SER A 50 -8.49 5.81 1.65
C SER A 50 -7.03 6.08 1.27
N LEU A 51 -6.06 5.55 2.03
CA LEU A 51 -4.63 5.61 1.68
C LEU A 51 -4.31 4.80 0.43
N VAL A 52 -4.93 3.62 0.24
CA VAL A 52 -4.80 2.84 -1.01
C VAL A 52 -5.27 3.68 -2.20
N ASN A 53 -6.44 4.32 -2.10
CA ASN A 53 -6.94 5.22 -3.14
C ASN A 53 -5.99 6.40 -3.41
N TYR A 54 -5.39 6.96 -2.35
CA TYR A 54 -4.40 8.03 -2.51
C TYR A 54 -3.14 7.55 -3.24
N ILE A 55 -2.66 6.34 -2.94
CA ILE A 55 -1.54 5.73 -3.68
C ILE A 55 -1.90 5.56 -5.17
N ARG A 56 -3.14 5.14 -5.48
CA ARG A 56 -3.64 5.05 -6.87
C ARG A 56 -3.63 6.40 -7.59
N ALA A 57 -4.00 7.47 -6.88
CA ALA A 57 -3.95 8.82 -7.42
C ALA A 57 -2.50 9.28 -7.67
N LEU A 58 -1.55 8.93 -6.79
CA LEU A 58 -0.14 9.32 -6.94
C LEU A 58 0.57 8.70 -8.14
N CYS A 59 0.27 7.43 -8.45
CA CYS A 59 0.85 6.72 -9.58
C CYS A 59 0.12 6.97 -10.91
N ASP A 60 -1.03 7.67 -10.90
CA ASP A 60 -2.00 7.73 -12.01
C ASP A 60 -2.30 6.34 -12.61
N CYS A 61 -2.32 5.32 -11.75
CA CYS A 61 -2.43 3.93 -12.19
C CYS A 61 -3.88 3.44 -12.17
N LYS A 62 -4.27 2.73 -13.22
CA LYS A 62 -5.59 2.07 -13.28
C LYS A 62 -5.56 0.86 -12.36
N ALA A 63 -6.38 0.87 -11.31
CA ALA A 63 -6.51 -0.28 -10.42
C ALA A 63 -6.92 -1.53 -11.21
N LEU A 64 -6.28 -2.67 -10.92
CA LEU A 64 -6.69 -4.00 -11.38
C LEU A 64 -7.77 -4.59 -10.46
#